data_AF-A0A512B9C9-F1
#
_entry.id   AF-A0A512B9C9-F1
#
_cell.length_a   1.000
_cell.length_b   1.000
_cell.length_c   1.000
_cell.angle_alpha   90.00
_cell.angle_beta   90.00
_cell.angle_gamma   90.00
#
_symmetry.space_group_name_H-M   'P 1'
#
loop_
_entity.id
_entity.type
_entity.pdbx_description
1 polymer ?
#
loop_
_entity_poly.entity_id
_entity_poly.type
_entity_poly.pdbx_seq_one_letter_code
_entity_poly.pdbx_strand_id
1 'polypeptide(L)'
;MNTIERLEHWGDTHHPKWVDIVRIGLGIFLCYKGIDFLRNMGIMNELISSHLSYGSFFTVMLGHYIVFAHILGGIFLALGAFTRFACLIQIPILLGAIIFVNFSHDVLRPYSGLIISILVLLLLVYFLIAGNGPLAFSFDEKEEKVKNRGPETKV
;
A
#
# COMPACT_ATOMS: atom_id res chain seq x y z
N MET A 1 -16.72 -5.97 27.25
CA MET A 1 -16.13 -6.19 25.92
C MET A 1 -16.65 -5.11 25.00
N ASN A 2 -15.81 -4.11 24.73
CA ASN A 2 -16.17 -3.00 23.84
C ASN A 2 -16.12 -3.47 22.38
N THR A 3 -16.89 -2.81 21.51
CA THR A 3 -16.87 -3.04 20.05
C THR A 3 -15.47 -2.85 19.46
N ILE A 4 -14.65 -1.98 20.06
CA ILE A 4 -13.26 -1.73 19.68
C ILE A 4 -12.36 -2.95 19.97
N GLU A 5 -12.46 -3.56 21.16
CA GLU A 5 -11.69 -4.77 21.53
C GLU A 5 -12.03 -5.97 20.62
N ARG A 6 -13.29 -6.10 20.20
CA ARG A 6 -13.72 -7.17 19.29
C ARG A 6 -13.14 -7.01 17.89
N LEU A 7 -12.95 -5.78 17.43
CA LEU A 7 -12.38 -5.50 16.12
C LEU A 7 -10.86 -5.78 16.11
N GLU A 8 -10.19 -5.44 17.21
CA GLU A 8 -8.78 -5.72 17.45
C GLU A 8 -8.50 -7.23 17.53
N HIS A 9 -9.29 -7.97 18.31
CA HIS A 9 -9.14 -9.42 18.44
C HIS A 9 -9.37 -10.20 17.15
N TRP A 10 -10.29 -9.74 16.28
CA TRP A 10 -10.54 -10.37 14.99
C TRP A 10 -9.39 -10.16 14.00
N GLY A 11 -8.74 -8.99 14.03
CA GLY A 11 -7.54 -8.72 13.23
C GLY A 11 -6.37 -9.64 13.59
N ASP A 12 -6.16 -9.87 14.89
CA ASP A 12 -5.06 -10.72 15.38
C ASP A 12 -5.27 -12.23 15.13
N THR A 13 -6.52 -12.71 15.15
CA THR A 13 -6.81 -14.14 14.97
C THR A 13 -6.94 -14.59 13.51
N HIS A 14 -7.06 -13.66 12.57
CA HIS A 14 -7.20 -13.93 11.12
C HIS A 14 -6.11 -13.25 10.29
N HIS A 15 -4.84 -13.32 10.72
CA HIS A 15 -3.69 -12.84 9.93
C HIS A 15 -2.98 -14.00 9.21
N PRO A 16 -3.51 -14.53 8.10
CA PRO A 16 -2.83 -15.58 7.34
C PRO A 16 -1.57 -15.03 6.67
N LYS A 17 -0.49 -15.80 6.66
CA LYS A 17 0.81 -15.44 6.03
C LYS A 17 0.70 -14.98 4.57
N TRP A 18 -0.37 -15.32 3.88
CA TRP A 18 -0.65 -14.85 2.52
C TRP A 18 -0.92 -13.33 2.44
N VAL A 19 -1.48 -12.74 3.50
CA VAL A 19 -1.71 -11.28 3.59
C VAL A 19 -0.39 -10.51 3.56
N ASP A 20 0.68 -11.07 4.10
CA ASP A 20 2.02 -10.46 4.02
C ASP A 20 2.58 -10.48 2.59
N ILE A 21 2.31 -11.54 1.82
CA ILE A 21 2.68 -11.62 0.40
C ILE A 21 1.92 -10.56 -0.40
N VAL A 22 0.62 -10.42 -0.15
CA VAL A 22 -0.21 -9.39 -0.78
C VAL A 22 0.30 -7.99 -0.42
N ARG A 23 0.70 -7.76 0.83
CA ARG A 23 1.29 -6.50 1.29
C ARG A 23 2.56 -6.15 0.54
N ILE A 24 3.49 -7.10 0.40
CA ILE A 24 4.74 -6.92 -0.33
C ILE A 24 4.44 -6.62 -1.80
N GLY A 25 3.55 -7.40 -2.42
CA GLY A 25 3.13 -7.18 -3.81
C GLY A 25 2.50 -5.81 -4.02
N LEU A 26 1.65 -5.36 -3.10
CA LEU A 26 1.04 -4.04 -3.10
C LEU A 26 2.08 -2.92 -2.97
N GLY A 27 3.05 -3.07 -2.07
CA GLY A 27 4.16 -2.12 -1.92
C GLY A 27 5.00 -1.99 -3.19
N ILE A 28 5.34 -3.12 -3.82
CA ILE A 28 6.04 -3.14 -5.12
C ILE A 28 5.20 -2.47 -6.20
N PHE A 29 3.90 -2.74 -6.24
CA PHE A 29 2.98 -2.13 -7.20
C PHE A 29 2.92 -0.59 -7.05
N LEU A 30 2.88 -0.08 -5.81
CA LEU A 30 2.93 1.36 -5.54
C LEU A 30 4.25 1.99 -5.99
N CYS A 31 5.39 1.32 -5.76
CA CYS A 31 6.69 1.77 -6.26
C CYS A 31 6.71 1.84 -7.80
N TYR A 32 6.19 0.80 -8.46
CA TYR A 32 6.06 0.78 -9.92
C TYR A 32 5.22 1.96 -10.42
N LYS A 33 4.09 2.25 -9.76
CA LYS A 33 3.25 3.42 -10.08
C LYS A 33 3.96 4.75 -9.84
N GLY A 34 4.77 4.87 -8.79
CA GLY A 34 5.60 6.06 -8.57
C GLY A 34 6.60 6.30 -9.69
N ILE A 35 7.26 5.23 -10.17
CA ILE A 35 8.19 5.30 -11.32
C ILE A 35 7.45 5.66 -12.62
N ASP A 36 6.28 5.07 -12.84
CA ASP A 36 5.43 5.36 -14.01
C ASP A 36 4.98 6.82 -14.02
N PHE A 37 4.60 7.36 -12.85
CA PHE A 37 4.28 8.78 -12.69
C PHE A 37 5.50 9.67 -12.98
N LEU A 38 6.68 9.31 -12.48
CA LEU A 38 7.92 10.06 -12.72
C LEU A 38 8.26 10.12 -14.22
N ARG A 39 8.07 9.02 -14.96
CA ARG A 39 8.29 8.95 -16.41
C ARG A 39 7.31 9.83 -17.20
N ASN A 40 6.08 9.93 -16.73
CA ASN A 40 4.99 10.66 -17.40
C ASN A 40 4.67 12.01 -16.72
N MET A 41 5.60 12.53 -15.91
CA MET A 41 5.36 13.69 -15.05
C MET A 41 4.97 14.95 -15.83
N GLY A 42 5.52 15.13 -17.04
CA GLY A 42 5.17 16.27 -17.90
C GLY A 42 3.68 16.31 -18.25
N ILE A 43 3.16 15.19 -18.76
CA ILE A 43 1.73 15.03 -19.09
C ILE A 43 0.87 15.22 -17.85
N MET A 44 1.29 14.66 -16.73
CA MET A 44 0.50 14.71 -15.50
C MET A 44 0.44 16.13 -14.89
N ASN A 45 1.54 16.89 -14.95
CA ASN A 45 1.56 18.28 -14.52
C ASN A 45 0.63 19.15 -15.39
N GLU A 46 0.59 18.92 -16.70
CA GLU A 46 -0.31 19.63 -17.61
C GLU A 46 -1.78 19.32 -17.27
N LEU A 47 -2.10 18.05 -17.05
CA LEU A 47 -3.42 17.61 -16.59
C LEU A 47 -3.81 18.29 -15.27
N ILE A 48 -2.92 18.29 -14.27
CA ILE A 48 -3.17 18.95 -12.98
C ILE A 48 -3.41 20.45 -13.18
N SER A 49 -2.61 21.14 -13.99
CA SER A 49 -2.80 22.57 -14.26
C SER A 49 -4.07 22.91 -15.03
N SER A 50 -4.57 21.99 -15.85
CA SER A 50 -5.80 22.19 -16.64
C SER A 50 -7.08 22.11 -15.79
N HIS A 51 -7.06 21.32 -14.71
CA HIS A 51 -8.21 21.15 -13.83
C HIS A 51 -8.10 21.90 -12.50
N LEU A 52 -6.88 22.15 -12.02
CA LEU A 52 -6.62 22.98 -10.85
C LEU A 52 -5.92 24.27 -11.29
N SER A 53 -6.64 25.40 -11.15
CA SER A 53 -6.11 26.75 -11.39
C SER A 53 -5.17 27.20 -10.27
N TYR A 54 -4.16 26.39 -9.96
CA TYR A 54 -3.05 26.76 -9.08
C TYR A 54 -1.84 27.19 -9.92
N GLY A 55 -0.95 27.98 -9.32
CA GLY A 55 0.28 28.42 -10.00
C GLY A 55 1.17 27.23 -10.40
N SER A 56 1.85 27.34 -11.54
CA SER A 56 2.73 26.29 -12.11
C SER A 56 3.71 25.69 -11.09
N PHE A 57 4.25 26.51 -10.18
CA PHE A 57 5.13 26.06 -9.10
C PHE A 57 4.46 25.04 -8.16
N PHE A 58 3.20 25.27 -7.76
CA PHE A 58 2.47 24.37 -6.87
C PHE A 58 2.20 23.02 -7.53
N THR A 59 1.83 23.01 -8.81
CA THR A 59 1.59 21.79 -9.58
C THR A 59 2.84 20.93 -9.69
N VAL A 60 4.00 21.54 -9.99
CA VAL A 60 5.27 20.82 -10.05
C VAL A 60 5.67 20.24 -8.69
N MET A 61 5.47 20.99 -7.60
CA MET A 61 5.74 20.49 -6.24
C MET A 61 4.81 19.33 -5.86
N LEU A 62 3.53 19.44 -6.18
CA LEU A 62 2.55 18.39 -5.94
C LEU A 62 2.91 17.09 -6.69
N GLY A 63 3.35 17.20 -7.94
CA GLY A 63 3.80 16.05 -8.72
C GLY A 63 5.00 15.34 -8.08
N HIS A 64 6.01 16.07 -7.61
CA HIS A 64 7.16 15.48 -6.91
C HIS A 64 6.74 14.82 -5.59
N TYR A 65 5.84 15.46 -4.85
CA TYR A 65 5.28 14.91 -3.61
C TYR A 65 4.58 13.56 -3.87
N ILE A 66 3.76 13.47 -4.92
CA ILE A 66 3.05 12.24 -5.30
C ILE A 66 4.02 11.10 -5.62
N VAL A 67 5.08 11.38 -6.39
CA VAL A 67 6.12 10.39 -6.72
C VAL A 67 6.84 9.89 -5.47
N PHE A 68 7.32 10.82 -4.64
CA PHE A 68 8.02 10.48 -3.42
C PHE A 68 7.15 9.67 -2.47
N ALA A 69 5.89 10.08 -2.31
CA ALA A 69 4.93 9.36 -1.50
C ALA A 69 4.72 7.92 -2.00
N HIS A 70 4.59 7.69 -3.31
CA HIS A 70 4.40 6.35 -3.88
C HIS A 70 5.59 5.43 -3.71
N ILE A 71 6.80 5.94 -3.94
CA ILE A 71 8.02 5.13 -3.83
C ILE A 71 8.34 4.87 -2.36
N LEU A 72 8.40 5.91 -1.54
CA LEU A 72 8.77 5.76 -0.13
C LEU A 72 7.69 5.03 0.66
N GLY A 73 6.41 5.36 0.42
CA GLY A 73 5.28 4.68 1.02
C GLY A 73 5.18 3.22 0.57
N GLY A 74 5.42 2.92 -0.72
CA GLY A 74 5.48 1.56 -1.24
C GLY A 74 6.59 0.71 -0.58
N ILE A 75 7.77 1.29 -0.39
CA ILE A 75 8.89 0.63 0.33
C ILE A 75 8.50 0.36 1.79
N PHE A 76 7.95 1.35 2.50
CA PHE A 76 7.54 1.17 3.90
C PHE A 76 6.40 0.17 4.07
N LEU A 77 5.50 0.10 3.09
CA LEU A 77 4.43 -0.89 3.06
C LEU A 77 4.98 -2.30 2.81
N ALA A 78 5.91 -2.45 1.85
CA ALA A 78 6.55 -3.72 1.55
C ALA A 78 7.41 -4.25 2.72
N LEU A 79 8.13 -3.37 3.42
CA LEU A 79 8.97 -3.72 4.56
C LEU A 79 8.20 -3.97 5.85
N GLY A 80 6.94 -3.53 5.94
CA GLY A 80 6.13 -3.69 7.17
C GLY A 80 6.60 -2.85 8.35
N ALA A 81 7.41 -1.80 8.15
CA ALA A 81 7.94 -0.96 9.23
C ALA A 81 6.95 0.12 9.69
N PHE A 82 6.15 0.68 8.76
CA PHE A 82 5.20 1.77 9.03
C PHE A 82 3.94 1.67 8.15
N THR A 83 3.31 0.49 8.12
CA THR A 83 2.17 0.19 7.22
C THR A 83 1.03 1.20 7.34
N ARG A 84 0.64 1.57 8.57
CA ARG A 84 -0.45 2.55 8.80
C ARG A 84 -0.13 3.93 8.24
N PHE A 85 1.09 4.42 8.49
CA PHE A 85 1.51 5.74 8.02
C PHE A 85 1.65 5.79 6.49
N ALA A 86 2.24 4.75 5.90
CA ALA A 86 2.32 4.59 4.45
C ALA A 86 0.92 4.59 3.81
N CYS A 87 -0.02 3.84 4.39
CA CYS A 87 -1.41 3.80 3.90
C CYS A 87 -2.10 5.18 4.00
N LEU A 88 -1.92 5.90 5.12
CA LEU A 88 -2.52 7.23 5.30
C LEU A 88 -2.05 8.24 4.25
N ILE A 89 -0.80 8.18 3.84
CA ILE A 89 -0.27 9.04 2.78
C ILE A 89 -0.79 8.61 1.40
N GLN A 90 -0.89 7.31 1.14
CA GLN A 90 -1.32 6.78 -0.16
C GLN A 90 -2.81 6.98 -0.46
N ILE A 91 -3.68 6.81 0.54
CA ILE A 91 -5.14 6.91 0.38
C ILE A 91 -5.59 8.22 -0.29
N PRO A 92 -5.22 9.43 0.19
CA PRO A 92 -5.64 10.68 -0.43
C PRO A 92 -5.12 10.82 -1.87
N ILE A 93 -3.94 10.28 -2.16
CA ILE A 93 -3.37 10.33 -3.51
C ILE A 93 -4.16 9.42 -4.47
N LEU A 94 -4.52 8.21 -4.03
CA LEU A 94 -5.35 7.31 -4.82
C LEU A 94 -6.78 7.84 -4.99
N LEU A 95 -7.35 8.47 -3.96
CA LEU A 95 -8.64 9.15 -4.06
C LEU A 95 -8.58 10.27 -5.11
N GLY A 96 -7.53 11.09 -5.08
CA GLY A 96 -7.28 12.10 -6.10
C GLY A 96 -7.27 11.51 -7.50
N ALA A 97 -6.55 10.41 -7.72
CA ALA A 97 -6.48 9.72 -9.00
C ALA A 97 -7.84 9.17 -9.48
N ILE A 98 -8.65 8.58 -8.58
CA ILE A 98 -9.99 8.06 -8.91
C ILE A 98 -10.95 9.19 -9.30
N ILE A 99 -10.90 10.32 -8.58
CA ILE A 99 -11.74 11.48 -8.87
C ILE A 99 -11.35 12.05 -10.24
N PHE A 100 -10.05 12.26 -10.47
CA PHE A 100 -9.55 12.84 -11.73
C PHE A 100 -9.87 12.00 -12.97
N VAL A 101 -9.76 10.67 -12.85
CA VAL A 101 -10.05 9.77 -13.97
C VAL A 101 -11.55 9.67 -14.27
N ASN A 102 -12.42 9.96 -13.29
CA ASN A 102 -13.87 10.00 -13.51
C ASN A 102 -14.29 11.27 -14.27
N PHE A 103 -13.64 12.41 -13.99
CA PHE A 103 -13.89 13.66 -14.72
C PHE A 103 -13.35 13.65 -16.15
N SER A 104 -12.29 12.89 -16.41
CA SER A 104 -11.66 12.76 -17.72
C SER A 104 -12.19 11.53 -18.47
N HIS A 105 -13.43 11.58 -18.94
CA HIS A 105 -14.13 10.45 -19.58
C HIS A 105 -13.43 9.90 -20.86
N ASP A 106 -12.45 10.64 -21.43
CA ASP A 106 -11.77 10.32 -22.70
C ASP A 106 -10.46 9.52 -22.60
N VAL A 107 -9.93 9.22 -21.41
CA VAL A 107 -8.67 8.45 -21.25
C VAL A 107 -8.86 6.91 -21.31
N LEU A 108 -9.97 6.45 -21.88
CA LEU A 108 -10.27 5.03 -22.04
C LEU A 108 -9.77 4.47 -23.38
N ARG A 109 -8.46 4.23 -23.49
CA ARG A 109 -7.90 3.13 -24.31
C ARG A 109 -6.55 2.74 -23.70
N PRO A 110 -6.26 1.49 -23.27
CA PRO A 110 -7.04 0.26 -23.17
C PRO A 110 -6.69 -0.62 -21.92
N TYR A 111 -6.66 -0.08 -20.69
CA TYR A 111 -6.38 -0.90 -19.49
C TYR A 111 -7.18 -0.43 -18.27
N SER A 112 -8.04 -1.31 -17.74
CA SER A 112 -8.29 -1.67 -16.33
C SER A 112 -7.99 -0.71 -15.15
N GLY A 113 -7.85 0.59 -15.35
CA GLY A 113 -7.27 1.51 -14.36
C GLY A 113 -8.17 1.81 -13.17
N LEU A 114 -9.47 2.02 -13.39
CA LEU A 114 -10.42 2.36 -12.31
C LEU A 114 -10.59 1.22 -11.31
N ILE A 115 -10.80 0.00 -11.80
CA ILE A 115 -10.98 -1.20 -10.97
C ILE A 115 -9.71 -1.48 -10.18
N ILE A 116 -8.53 -1.38 -10.82
CA ILE A 116 -7.24 -1.56 -10.14
C ILE A 116 -7.04 -0.49 -9.06
N SER A 117 -7.32 0.79 -9.35
CA SER A 117 -7.19 1.87 -8.37
C SER A 117 -8.14 1.68 -7.18
N ILE A 118 -9.39 1.27 -7.42
CA ILE A 118 -10.36 0.96 -6.36
C ILE A 118 -9.89 -0.24 -5.54
N LEU A 119 -9.38 -1.30 -6.19
CA LEU A 119 -8.85 -2.47 -5.52
C LEU A 119 -7.66 -2.12 -4.63
N VAL A 120 -6.71 -1.34 -5.14
CA VAL A 120 -5.52 -0.89 -4.40
C VAL A 120 -5.94 0.00 -3.22
N LEU A 121 -6.94 0.87 -3.42
CA LEU A 121 -7.52 1.68 -2.34
C LEU A 121 -8.16 0.81 -1.25
N LEU A 122 -8.94 -0.20 -1.62
CA LEU A 122 -9.54 -1.14 -0.66
C LEU A 122 -8.47 -1.92 0.09
N LEU A 123 -7.43 -2.38 -0.60
CA LEU A 123 -6.29 -3.06 0.03
C LEU A 123 -5.55 -2.14 1.01
N LEU A 124 -5.33 -0.86 0.65
CA LEU A 124 -4.74 0.13 1.54
C LEU A 124 -5.60 0.37 2.78
N VAL A 125 -6.92 0.45 2.64
CA VAL A 125 -7.85 0.56 3.78
C VAL A 125 -7.81 -0.70 4.64
N TYR A 126 -7.75 -1.88 4.02
CA TYR A 126 -7.59 -3.13 4.74
C TYR A 126 -6.28 -3.15 5.55
N PHE A 127 -5.15 -2.80 4.96
CA PHE A 127 -3.86 -2.72 5.66
C PHE A 127 -3.79 -1.58 6.69
N LEU A 128 -4.57 -0.52 6.51
CA LEU A 128 -4.72 0.54 7.50
C LEU A 128 -5.42 0.01 8.76
N ILE A 129 -6.50 -0.77 8.61
CA ILE A 129 -7.29 -1.34 9.71
C ILE A 129 -6.56 -2.52 10.35
N ALA A 130 -6.10 -3.48 9.54
CA ALA A 130 -5.35 -4.65 10.01
C ALA A 130 -4.01 -4.25 10.66
N GLY A 131 -3.41 -3.14 10.23
CA GLY A 131 -2.19 -2.59 10.81
C GLY A 131 -0.96 -3.47 10.60
N ASN A 132 0.06 -3.28 11.45
CA ASN A 132 1.17 -4.21 11.53
C ASN A 132 0.70 -5.41 12.36
N GLY A 133 0.01 -6.36 11.72
CA GLY A 133 -0.19 -7.69 12.31
C GLY A 133 1.15 -8.19 12.84
N PRO A 134 1.17 -8.90 13.99
CA PRO A 134 2.37 -9.18 14.76
C PRO A 134 3.42 -9.87 13.90
N LEU A 135 4.37 -9.08 13.41
CA LEU A 135 5.55 -9.54 12.67
C LEU A 135 6.60 -10.14 13.62
N ALA A 136 6.18 -10.62 14.80
CA ALA A 136 7.10 -10.90 15.90
C ALA A 136 7.25 -12.38 16.29
N PHE A 137 6.33 -13.30 15.94
CA PHE A 137 6.43 -14.68 16.45
C PHE A 137 6.09 -15.73 15.41
N SER A 138 7.06 -16.12 14.58
CA SER A 138 7.02 -17.40 13.85
C SER A 138 8.36 -17.85 13.28
N PHE A 139 9.46 -17.11 13.49
CA PHE A 139 10.79 -17.70 13.35
C PHE A 139 11.20 -18.47 14.62
N ASP A 140 10.61 -18.13 15.77
CA ASP A 140 10.91 -18.78 17.05
C ASP A 140 10.33 -20.20 17.16
N GLU A 141 9.11 -20.46 16.67
CA GLU A 141 8.50 -21.81 16.78
C GLU A 141 9.22 -22.87 15.93
N LYS A 142 9.89 -22.45 14.83
CA LYS A 142 10.69 -23.39 14.03
C LYS A 142 12.03 -23.71 14.69
N GLU A 143 12.66 -22.76 15.38
CA GLU A 143 13.90 -23.05 16.11
C GLU A 143 13.65 -23.84 17.40
N GLU A 144 12.55 -23.58 18.11
CA GLU A 144 12.21 -24.34 19.31
C GLU A 144 11.88 -25.82 19.02
N LYS A 145 11.16 -26.10 17.93
CA LYS A 145 10.86 -27.51 17.53
C LYS A 145 12.08 -28.25 16.97
N VAL A 146 13.06 -27.54 16.40
CA VAL A 146 14.32 -28.15 15.93
C VAL A 146 15.28 -28.38 17.09
N LYS A 147 15.31 -27.49 18.10
CA LYS A 147 16.16 -27.61 19.29
C LYS A 147 15.64 -28.64 20.31
N ASN A 148 14.32 -28.82 20.43
CA ASN A 148 13.71 -29.80 21.33
C ASN A 148 13.67 -31.23 20.77
N ARG A 149 14.03 -31.45 19.50
CA ARG A 149 14.38 -32.78 18.99
C ARG A 149 15.85 -33.05 19.29
N GLY A 150 16.14 -33.28 20.57
CA GLY A 150 17.40 -33.91 20.99
C GLY A 150 17.61 -35.23 20.23
N PRO A 151 18.86 -35.67 20.06
CA PRO A 151 19.15 -36.91 19.35
C PRO A 151 18.48 -38.08 20.09
N GLU A 152 17.37 -38.57 19.55
CA GLU A 152 16.79 -39.84 20.00
C GLU A 152 17.87 -40.91 19.81
N THR A 153 18.38 -41.38 20.94
CA THR A 153 19.29 -42.51 21.07
C THR A 153 18.74 -43.69 20.27
N LYS A 154 19.41 -44.01 19.16
CA LYS A 154 19.29 -45.30 18.50
C LYS A 154 19.91 -46.35 19.44
N VAL A 155 19.06 -47.11 20.11
CA VAL A 155 19.40 -48.39 20.76
C VAL A 155 19.30 -49.49 19.71
#